data_AF-A0A7J4EPD6-F1
#
_entry.id   AF-A0A7J4EPD6-F1
#
_cell.length_a   1.000
_cell.length_b   1.000
_cell.length_c   1.000
_cell.angle_alpha   90.00
_cell.angle_beta   90.00
_cell.angle_gamma   90.00
#
_symmetry.space_group_name_H-M   'P 1'
#
loop_
_entity.id
_entity.type
_entity.pdbx_description
1 polymer ?
#
loop_
_entity_poly.entity_id
_entity_poly.type
_entity_poly.pdbx_seq_one_letter_code
_entity_poly.pdbx_strand_id
1 'polypeptide(L)'
;MIEWLSGNYGVSINVVVFKYIKTKRGDELLARTMIIPEETESERIKEHKRKIPMSDKPGTYGAEELYELLKQYLSEDRATPRRIRDILLPLCLEHETVTRNMIKKELVDKGDADEEGMAGIILTTISRELGIKQRDYLRQIIRYDKVGGEKENYRIEEQYKEIVRRLVEELKTNKNGE
;
A
#
# COMPACT_ATOMS: atom_id res chain seq x y z
N MET A 1 34.69 -0.93 -31.19
CA MET A 1 34.92 0.15 -30.21
C MET A 1 33.54 0.61 -29.75
N ILE A 2 33.15 0.31 -28.52
CA ILE A 2 31.81 0.63 -27.99
C ILE A 2 31.97 1.95 -27.23
N GLU A 3 31.42 3.04 -27.75
CA GLU A 3 31.37 4.32 -27.04
C GLU A 3 30.11 4.39 -26.19
N TRP A 4 30.31 4.54 -24.87
CA TRP A 4 29.23 4.66 -23.90
C TRP A 4 28.67 6.08 -23.91
N LEU A 5 27.45 6.23 -24.41
CA LEU A 5 26.73 7.51 -24.41
C LEU A 5 25.89 7.65 -23.13
N SER A 6 26.50 8.26 -22.11
CA SER A 6 25.91 8.97 -20.96
C SER A 6 26.21 8.38 -19.58
N GLY A 7 26.88 9.19 -18.75
CA GLY A 7 27.05 8.98 -17.31
C GLY A 7 26.03 9.76 -16.45
N ASN A 8 25.02 10.39 -17.06
CA ASN A 8 24.11 11.31 -16.35
C ASN A 8 22.65 10.82 -16.27
N TYR A 9 22.25 9.89 -17.12
CA TYR A 9 21.00 9.15 -17.01
C TYR A 9 21.41 7.69 -16.93
N GLY A 10 21.06 6.99 -15.84
CA GLY A 10 21.46 5.59 -15.59
C GLY A 10 20.87 4.59 -16.59
N VAL A 11 21.22 4.75 -17.87
CA VAL A 11 20.73 3.97 -19.01
C VAL A 11 21.93 3.40 -19.76
N SER A 12 22.12 2.09 -19.61
CA SER A 12 23.01 1.28 -20.44
C SER A 12 22.37 1.06 -21.81
N ILE A 13 22.44 2.07 -22.68
CA ILE A 13 22.07 1.93 -24.09
C ILE A 13 23.23 1.22 -24.78
N ASN A 14 23.02 -0.02 -25.22
CA ASN A 14 24.09 -0.78 -25.88
C ASN A 14 24.26 -0.37 -27.36
N VAL A 15 23.19 0.02 -28.06
CA VAL A 15 23.27 0.46 -29.47
C VAL A 15 22.23 1.55 -29.78
N VAL A 16 22.69 2.61 -30.44
CA VAL A 16 21.85 3.59 -31.13
C VAL A 16 22.09 3.44 -32.63
N VAL A 17 21.05 3.07 -33.39
CA VAL A 17 21.13 2.96 -34.85
C VAL A 17 20.54 4.22 -35.46
N PHE A 18 21.33 4.91 -36.29
CA PHE A 18 20.85 6.01 -37.12
C PHE A 18 20.69 5.52 -38.55
N LYS A 19 19.48 5.65 -39.09
CA LYS A 19 19.17 5.31 -40.48
C LYS A 19 18.86 6.58 -41.25
N TYR A 20 19.77 6.93 -42.16
CA TYR A 20 19.56 8.01 -43.10
C TYR A 20 18.68 7.53 -44.27
N ILE A 21 17.68 8.32 -44.63
CA ILE A 21 16.72 8.02 -45.69
C ILE A 21 16.59 9.27 -46.55
N LYS A 22 16.89 9.15 -47.84
CA LYS A 22 16.65 10.21 -48.82
C LYS A 22 15.47 9.83 -49.72
N THR A 23 14.44 10.66 -49.75
CA THR A 23 13.25 10.42 -50.57
C THR A 23 13.54 10.76 -52.03
N LYS A 24 12.76 10.19 -52.97
CA LYS A 24 12.87 10.52 -54.40
C LYS A 24 12.55 11.99 -54.72
N ARG A 25 11.94 12.73 -53.78
CA ARG A 25 11.64 14.16 -53.86
C ARG A 25 12.75 15.04 -53.29
N GLY A 26 13.81 14.45 -52.74
CA GLY A 26 14.97 15.16 -52.19
C GLY A 26 14.95 15.38 -50.69
N ASP A 27 13.91 14.93 -49.97
CA ASP A 27 13.84 15.08 -48.52
C ASP A 27 14.82 14.12 -47.83
N GLU A 28 15.51 14.61 -46.81
CA GLU A 28 16.50 13.84 -46.06
C GLU A 28 16.03 13.64 -44.62
N LEU A 29 15.94 12.38 -44.18
CA LEU A 29 15.44 11.98 -42.87
C LEU A 29 16.48 11.14 -42.16
N LEU A 30 16.63 11.36 -40.85
CA LEU A 30 17.49 10.55 -39.99
C LEU A 30 16.64 9.89 -38.90
N ALA A 31 16.35 8.59 -39.06
CA ALA A 31 15.60 7.83 -38.08
C ALA A 31 16.53 7.28 -37.00
N ARG A 32 16.20 7.50 -35.72
CA ARG A 32 16.95 7.02 -34.56
C ARG A 32 16.23 5.84 -33.92
N THR A 33 16.89 4.70 -33.79
CA THR A 33 16.38 3.52 -33.06
C THR A 33 17.31 3.21 -31.90
N MET A 34 16.76 3.05 -30.69
CA MET A 34 17.51 2.63 -29.51
C MET A 34 17.13 1.19 -29.17
N ILE A 35 18.14 0.33 -28.97
CA ILE A 35 17.93 -1.07 -28.58
C ILE A 35 18.31 -1.22 -27.10
N ILE A 36 17.32 -1.61 -26.29
CA ILE A 36 17.46 -1.83 -24.86
C ILE A 36 17.37 -3.34 -24.60
N PRO A 37 18.35 -3.97 -23.91
CA PRO A 37 18.27 -5.39 -23.54
C PRO A 37 17.18 -5.64 -22.48
N GLU A 38 16.36 -6.67 -22.67
CA GLU A 38 15.29 -7.09 -21.75
C GLU A 38 15.78 -7.45 -20.33
N GLU A 39 17.01 -7.95 -20.22
CA GLU A 39 17.65 -8.27 -18.93
C GLU A 39 17.84 -7.02 -18.06
N THR A 40 18.21 -5.89 -18.67
CA THR A 40 18.38 -4.61 -17.95
C THR A 40 17.04 -4.02 -17.46
N GLU A 41 15.93 -4.31 -18.14
CA GLU A 41 14.59 -3.94 -17.64
C GLU A 41 14.18 -4.80 -16.45
N SER A 42 14.47 -6.10 -16.52
CA SER A 42 14.15 -7.06 -15.46
C SER A 42 14.90 -6.77 -14.15
N GLU A 43 16.16 -6.36 -14.24
CA GLU A 43 16.97 -5.95 -13.09
C GLU A 43 16.50 -4.63 -12.48
N ARG A 44 16.13 -3.64 -13.30
CA ARG A 44 15.53 -2.37 -12.83
C ARG A 44 14.25 -2.57 -12.04
N ILE A 45 13.37 -3.48 -12.47
CA ILE A 45 12.13 -3.83 -11.76
C ILE A 45 12.43 -4.47 -10.39
N LYS A 46 13.55 -5.19 -10.27
CA LYS A 46 13.98 -5.83 -9.02
C LYS A 46 14.64 -4.84 -8.06
N GLU A 47 15.51 -3.97 -8.57
CA GLU A 47 16.25 -2.98 -7.76
C GLU A 47 15.36 -1.87 -7.19
N HIS A 48 14.34 -1.42 -7.93
CA HIS A 48 13.41 -0.40 -7.44
C HIS A 48 12.40 -0.92 -6.39
N LYS A 49 12.30 -2.24 -6.24
CA LYS A 49 11.49 -2.84 -5.17
C LYS A 49 12.36 -2.95 -3.92
N ARG A 50 12.52 -1.86 -3.14
CA ARG A 50 12.83 -1.99 -1.70
C ARG A 50 11.76 -2.90 -1.10
N LYS A 51 12.08 -4.19 -0.93
CA LYS A 51 11.14 -5.20 -0.43
C LYS A 51 10.82 -4.84 1.01
N ILE A 52 9.65 -4.25 1.23
CA ILE A 52 9.14 -4.01 2.59
C ILE A 52 9.00 -5.39 3.24
N PRO A 53 9.66 -5.64 4.38
CA PRO A 53 9.57 -6.93 5.03
C PRO A 53 8.13 -7.17 5.50
N MET A 54 7.61 -8.35 5.22
CA MET A 54 6.25 -8.77 5.59
C MET A 54 6.30 -9.76 6.74
N SER A 55 5.27 -9.79 7.59
CA SER A 55 5.14 -10.72 8.71
C SER A 55 3.68 -10.83 9.13
N ASP A 56 3.28 -12.03 9.57
CA ASP A 56 1.98 -12.25 10.25
C ASP A 56 2.11 -12.29 11.78
N LYS A 57 3.33 -12.21 12.31
CA LYS A 57 3.54 -12.26 13.77
C LYS A 57 3.00 -10.97 14.42
N PRO A 58 2.17 -11.08 15.47
CA PRO A 58 1.72 -9.94 16.26
C PRO A 58 2.88 -9.36 17.09
N GLY A 59 2.75 -8.09 17.46
CA GLY A 59 3.59 -7.46 18.47
C GLY A 59 3.27 -7.99 19.88
N THR A 60 4.12 -7.64 20.83
CA THR A 60 3.98 -7.97 22.26
C THR A 60 4.21 -6.74 23.12
N TYR A 61 3.75 -5.59 22.66
CA TYR A 61 3.93 -4.30 23.34
C TYR A 61 3.05 -4.23 24.59
N GLY A 62 3.53 -3.53 25.62
CA GLY A 62 2.73 -3.20 26.81
C GLY A 62 1.61 -2.21 26.47
N ALA A 63 0.63 -2.07 27.37
CA ALA A 63 -0.55 -1.22 27.12
C ALA A 63 -0.20 0.23 26.75
N GLU A 64 0.73 0.85 27.47
CA GLU A 64 1.13 2.25 27.23
C GLU A 64 1.88 2.42 25.90
N GLU A 65 2.86 1.58 25.63
CA GLU A 65 3.64 1.61 24.38
C GLU A 65 2.75 1.31 23.17
N LEU A 66 1.84 0.34 23.30
CA LEU A 66 0.86 0.01 22.27
C LEU A 66 -0.05 1.20 21.97
N TYR A 67 -0.51 1.91 23.01
CA TYR A 67 -1.37 3.09 22.86
C TYR A 67 -0.68 4.17 22.03
N GLU A 68 0.56 4.52 22.38
CA GLU A 68 1.31 5.57 21.69
C GLU A 68 1.62 5.20 20.23
N LEU A 69 2.02 3.95 19.96
CA LEU A 69 2.26 3.47 18.60
C LEU A 69 0.98 3.54 17.74
N LEU A 70 -0.15 3.12 18.29
CA LEU A 70 -1.44 3.17 17.60
C LEU A 70 -1.90 4.61 17.38
N LYS A 71 -1.79 5.47 18.41
CA LYS A 71 -2.15 6.88 18.32
C LYS A 71 -1.33 7.58 17.25
N GLN A 72 -0.01 7.40 17.26
CA GLN A 72 0.88 7.98 16.26
C GLN A 72 0.48 7.56 14.85
N TYR A 73 0.24 6.26 14.63
CA TYR A 73 -0.11 5.74 13.32
C TYR A 73 -1.50 6.19 12.84
N LEU A 74 -2.52 6.09 13.69
CA LEU A 74 -3.91 6.39 13.34
C LEU A 74 -4.18 7.91 13.23
N SER A 75 -3.30 8.75 13.76
CA SER A 75 -3.35 10.22 13.60
C SER A 75 -2.86 10.68 12.23
N GLU A 76 -2.16 9.84 11.47
CA GLU A 76 -1.63 10.22 10.17
C GLU A 76 -2.73 10.56 9.16
N ASP A 77 -2.46 11.53 8.30
CA ASP A 77 -3.38 11.94 7.23
C ASP A 77 -3.30 11.07 5.96
N ARG A 78 -2.54 9.98 5.99
CA ARG A 78 -2.50 9.05 4.84
C ARG A 78 -3.83 8.30 4.72
N ALA A 79 -4.24 7.98 3.49
CA ALA A 79 -5.53 7.32 3.25
C ALA A 79 -5.70 5.99 4.02
N THR A 80 -4.68 5.14 4.07
CA THR A 80 -4.79 3.82 4.71
C THR A 80 -4.95 3.89 6.23
N PRO A 81 -4.11 4.63 7.01
CA PRO A 81 -4.36 4.83 8.43
C PRO A 81 -5.74 5.43 8.73
N ARG A 82 -6.19 6.42 7.96
CA ARG A 82 -7.53 7.00 8.12
C ARG A 82 -8.63 5.95 7.93
N ARG A 83 -8.55 5.13 6.88
CA ARG A 83 -9.52 4.05 6.64
C ARG A 83 -9.48 2.96 7.72
N ILE A 84 -8.30 2.64 8.25
CA ILE A 84 -8.20 1.73 9.39
C ILE A 84 -8.93 2.33 10.60
N ARG A 85 -8.68 3.61 10.92
CA ARG A 85 -9.31 4.34 12.03
C ARG A 85 -10.82 4.52 11.88
N ASP A 86 -11.28 4.90 10.69
CA ASP A 86 -12.64 5.40 10.48
C ASP A 86 -13.60 4.32 9.97
N ILE A 87 -13.08 3.21 9.45
CA ILE A 87 -13.86 2.12 8.85
C ILE A 87 -13.55 0.79 9.55
N LEU A 88 -12.33 0.27 9.44
CA LEU A 88 -12.02 -1.08 9.90
C LEU A 88 -12.19 -1.25 11.41
N LEU A 89 -11.60 -0.34 12.21
CA LEU A 89 -11.66 -0.42 13.67
C LEU A 89 -13.09 -0.25 14.20
N PRO A 90 -13.90 0.75 13.77
CA PRO A 90 -15.30 0.85 14.14
C PRO A 90 -16.10 -0.41 13.83
N LEU A 91 -15.97 -0.97 12.61
CA LEU A 91 -16.64 -2.23 12.27
C LEU A 91 -16.23 -3.38 13.21
N CYS A 92 -14.96 -3.46 13.58
CA CYS A 92 -14.47 -4.50 14.48
C CYS A 92 -14.84 -4.27 15.95
N LEU A 93 -15.27 -3.06 16.32
CA LEU A 93 -15.84 -2.75 17.64
C LEU A 93 -17.33 -3.07 17.70
N GLU A 94 -18.05 -2.89 16.59
CA GLU A 94 -19.49 -3.14 16.46
C GLU A 94 -19.81 -4.63 16.24
N HIS A 95 -18.96 -5.35 15.52
CA HIS A 95 -19.15 -6.75 15.18
C HIS A 95 -18.03 -7.63 15.73
N GLU A 96 -18.37 -8.82 16.20
CA GLU A 96 -17.38 -9.80 16.67
C GLU A 96 -16.45 -10.26 15.55
N THR A 97 -16.98 -10.41 14.33
CA THR A 97 -16.21 -10.78 13.14
C THR A 97 -16.66 -9.94 11.95
N VAL A 98 -15.70 -9.33 11.27
CA VAL A 98 -15.89 -8.44 10.13
C VAL A 98 -15.37 -9.09 8.87
N THR A 99 -16.22 -9.24 7.85
CA THR A 99 -15.84 -9.85 6.58
C THR A 99 -15.34 -8.82 5.56
N ARG A 100 -14.64 -9.28 4.51
CA ARG A 100 -14.23 -8.44 3.37
C ARG A 100 -15.42 -7.73 2.73
N ASN A 101 -16.58 -8.39 2.64
CA ASN A 101 -17.78 -7.80 2.08
C ASN A 101 -18.34 -6.66 2.96
N MET A 102 -18.29 -6.80 4.28
CA MET A 102 -18.68 -5.72 5.20
C MET A 102 -17.77 -4.50 5.03
N ILE A 103 -16.45 -4.70 4.95
CA ILE A 103 -15.51 -3.59 4.77
C ILE A 103 -15.71 -2.91 3.41
N LYS A 104 -15.89 -3.69 2.33
CA LYS A 104 -16.15 -3.14 0.99
C LYS A 104 -17.43 -2.29 0.97
N LYS A 105 -18.49 -2.78 1.60
CA LYS A 105 -19.75 -2.05 1.69
C LYS A 105 -19.58 -0.75 2.46
N GLU A 106 -18.95 -0.80 3.63
CA GLU A 106 -18.70 0.39 4.45
C GLU A 106 -17.81 1.43 3.74
N LEU A 107 -16.83 0.98 2.94
CA LEU A 107 -15.99 1.85 2.12
C LEU A 107 -16.82 2.63 1.08
N VAL A 108 -17.82 1.99 0.47
CA VAL A 108 -18.74 2.65 -0.47
C VAL A 108 -19.71 3.57 0.28
N ASP A 109 -20.30 3.09 1.37
CA ASP A 109 -21.29 3.83 2.16
C ASP A 109 -20.72 5.14 2.75
N LYS A 110 -19.42 5.16 3.11
CA LYS A 110 -18.73 6.38 3.58
C LYS A 110 -18.13 7.25 2.46
N GLY A 111 -18.33 6.89 1.19
CA GLY A 111 -17.78 7.64 0.04
C GLY A 111 -16.27 7.52 -0.12
N ASP A 112 -15.64 6.51 0.46
CA ASP A 112 -14.21 6.22 0.34
C ASP A 112 -13.87 5.43 -0.93
N ALA A 113 -14.88 4.85 -1.56
CA ALA A 113 -14.84 4.14 -2.84
C ALA A 113 -16.13 4.42 -3.64
N ASP A 114 -15.99 4.66 -4.94
CA ASP A 114 -17.16 4.91 -5.81
C ASP A 114 -17.95 3.64 -6.13
N GLU A 115 -17.26 2.50 -6.18
CA GLU A 115 -17.83 1.20 -6.54
C GLU A 115 -17.09 0.03 -5.85
N GLU A 116 -17.72 -1.15 -5.86
CA GLU A 116 -17.20 -2.33 -5.16
C GLU A 116 -15.80 -2.75 -5.66
N GLY A 117 -15.51 -2.61 -6.95
CA GLY A 117 -14.20 -2.91 -7.51
C GLY A 117 -13.09 -2.05 -6.89
N MET A 118 -13.33 -0.75 -6.78
CA MET A 118 -12.43 0.19 -6.11
C MET A 118 -12.29 -0.14 -4.61
N ALA A 119 -13.39 -0.48 -3.96
CA ALA A 119 -13.38 -0.92 -2.56
C ALA A 119 -12.49 -2.16 -2.34
N GLY A 120 -12.50 -3.10 -3.29
CA GLY A 120 -11.61 -4.27 -3.27
C GLY A 120 -10.11 -3.93 -3.36
N ILE A 121 -9.75 -2.96 -4.21
CA ILE A 121 -8.36 -2.48 -4.32
C ILE A 121 -7.91 -1.78 -3.03
N ILE A 122 -8.79 -0.96 -2.45
CA ILE A 122 -8.54 -0.28 -1.18
C ILE A 122 -8.36 -1.29 -0.05
N LEU A 123 -9.24 -2.29 0.03
CA LEU A 123 -9.15 -3.36 1.03
C LEU A 123 -7.86 -4.17 0.88
N THR A 124 -7.40 -4.42 -0.34
CA THR A 124 -6.09 -5.06 -0.59
C THR A 124 -4.95 -4.22 -0.02
N THR A 125 -5.05 -2.90 -0.11
CA THR A 125 -4.08 -1.97 0.47
C THR A 125 -4.09 -2.02 1.99
N ILE A 126 -5.27 -2.00 2.62
CA ILE A 126 -5.43 -2.17 4.08
C ILE A 126 -4.85 -3.52 4.53
N SER A 127 -5.18 -4.60 3.81
CA SER A 127 -4.68 -5.95 4.11
C SER A 127 -3.16 -6.04 4.02
N ARG A 128 -2.55 -5.40 3.00
CA ARG A 128 -1.09 -5.30 2.86
C ARG A 128 -0.48 -4.51 4.01
N GLU A 129 -1.12 -3.42 4.41
CA GLU A 129 -0.68 -2.55 5.50
C GLU A 129 -0.55 -3.32 6.83
N LEU A 130 -1.55 -4.15 7.15
CA LEU A 130 -1.54 -5.06 8.30
C LEU A 130 -0.47 -6.14 8.22
N GLY A 131 0.11 -6.42 7.06
CA GLY A 131 1.17 -7.41 6.87
C GLY A 131 2.59 -6.84 6.96
N ILE A 132 2.76 -5.52 7.06
CA ILE A 132 4.09 -4.89 7.10
C ILE A 132 4.76 -5.19 8.45
N LYS A 133 5.98 -5.73 8.42
CA LYS A 133 6.67 -6.25 9.62
C LYS A 133 6.77 -5.20 10.74
N GLN A 134 7.10 -3.97 10.39
CA GLN A 134 7.24 -2.84 11.33
C GLN A 134 5.92 -2.39 11.98
N ARG A 135 4.77 -2.88 11.52
CA ARG A 135 3.44 -2.56 12.05
C ARG A 135 2.81 -3.76 12.76
N ASP A 136 3.63 -4.51 13.47
CA ASP A 136 3.20 -5.64 14.29
C ASP A 136 2.24 -5.26 15.42
N TYR A 137 2.28 -4.01 15.90
CA TYR A 137 1.27 -3.46 16.80
C TYR A 137 -0.16 -3.51 16.22
N LEU A 138 -0.35 -3.33 14.90
CA LEU A 138 -1.67 -3.49 14.26
C LEU A 138 -2.14 -4.94 14.31
N ARG A 139 -1.22 -5.91 14.20
CA ARG A 139 -1.53 -7.34 14.29
C ARG A 139 -1.68 -7.82 15.73
N GLN A 140 -1.19 -7.05 16.70
CA GLN A 140 -1.45 -7.29 18.12
C GLN A 140 -2.92 -7.01 18.44
N ILE A 141 -3.49 -5.92 17.88
CA ILE A 141 -4.90 -5.56 18.13
C ILE A 141 -5.88 -6.21 17.16
N ILE A 142 -5.56 -6.32 15.87
CA ILE A 142 -6.45 -6.86 14.83
C ILE A 142 -5.97 -8.25 14.44
N ARG A 143 -6.84 -9.24 14.67
CA ARG A 143 -6.72 -10.60 14.14
C ARG A 143 -7.53 -10.76 12.88
N TYR A 144 -7.12 -11.72 12.06
CA TYR A 144 -7.76 -12.11 10.82
C TYR A 144 -7.41 -13.57 10.53
N ASP A 145 -8.27 -14.21 9.76
CA ASP A 145 -8.03 -15.54 9.22
C ASP A 145 -7.43 -15.43 7.83
N LYS A 146 -6.86 -16.53 7.32
CA LYS A 146 -6.36 -16.63 5.95
C LYS A 146 -7.18 -17.63 5.16
N VAL A 147 -8.00 -17.13 4.25
CA VAL A 147 -8.83 -17.95 3.35
C VAL A 147 -8.31 -17.77 1.94
N GLY A 148 -7.78 -18.83 1.32
CA GLY A 148 -7.21 -18.75 -0.03
C GLY A 148 -6.02 -17.78 -0.17
N GLY A 149 -5.32 -17.46 0.93
CA GLY A 149 -4.24 -16.47 0.97
C GLY A 149 -4.70 -15.03 1.19
N GLU A 150 -6.01 -14.76 1.13
CA GLU A 150 -6.57 -13.46 1.49
C GLU A 150 -6.84 -13.38 2.99
N LYS A 151 -6.69 -12.17 3.55
CA LYS A 151 -7.08 -11.89 4.94
C LYS A 151 -8.59 -11.66 5.00
N GLU A 152 -9.23 -12.40 5.89
CA GLU A 152 -10.69 -12.45 6.07
C GLU A 152 -11.03 -12.50 7.57
N ASN A 153 -12.30 -12.28 7.95
CA ASN A 153 -12.78 -12.43 9.34
C ASN A 153 -11.96 -11.60 10.35
N TYR A 154 -11.88 -10.29 10.09
CA TYR A 154 -11.17 -9.33 10.94
C TYR A 154 -11.88 -9.18 12.28
N ARG A 155 -11.12 -9.12 13.37
CA ARG A 155 -11.64 -8.98 14.73
C ARG A 155 -10.61 -8.33 15.64
N ILE A 156 -11.09 -7.59 16.65
CA ILE A 156 -10.23 -7.06 17.71
C ILE A 156 -10.23 -8.03 18.90
N GLU A 157 -9.07 -8.36 19.44
CA GLU A 157 -9.03 -9.17 20.67
C GLU A 157 -9.66 -8.41 21.84
N GLU A 158 -10.42 -9.13 22.67
CA GLU A 158 -11.22 -8.54 23.75
C GLU A 158 -10.40 -7.62 24.67
N GLN A 159 -9.19 -8.03 25.02
CA GLN A 159 -8.26 -7.29 25.87
C GLN A 159 -7.85 -5.92 25.33
N TYR A 160 -7.98 -5.68 24.01
CA TYR A 160 -7.61 -4.42 23.37
C TYR A 160 -8.80 -3.56 22.95
N LYS A 161 -10.05 -4.06 23.07
CA LYS A 161 -11.25 -3.31 22.65
C LYS A 161 -11.36 -1.95 23.33
N GLU A 162 -11.04 -1.88 24.61
CA GLU A 162 -11.13 -0.63 25.37
C GLU A 162 -10.09 0.41 24.90
N ILE A 163 -8.84 -0.01 24.68
CA ILE A 163 -7.78 0.85 24.12
C ILE A 163 -8.20 1.36 22.74
N VAL A 164 -8.69 0.47 21.87
CA VAL A 164 -9.11 0.84 20.52
C VAL A 164 -10.29 1.82 20.55
N ARG A 165 -11.30 1.57 21.39
CA ARG A 165 -12.47 2.45 21.55
C ARG A 165 -12.04 3.86 21.94
N ARG A 166 -11.24 3.97 23.00
CA ARG A 166 -10.69 5.25 23.48
C ARG A 166 -9.93 5.99 22.39
N LEU A 167 -9.06 5.30 21.63
CA LEU A 167 -8.29 5.90 20.54
C LEU A 167 -9.18 6.44 19.41
N VAL A 168 -10.17 5.65 18.98
CA VAL A 168 -11.09 6.07 17.91
C VAL A 168 -11.91 7.28 18.33
N GLU A 169 -12.38 7.33 19.58
CA GLU A 169 -13.15 8.46 20.12
C GLU A 169 -12.31 9.74 20.30
N GLU A 170 -11.08 9.61 20.83
CA GLU A 170 -10.15 10.73 21.00
C GLU A 170 -9.81 11.36 19.64
N LEU A 171 -9.49 10.53 18.64
CA LEU A 171 -9.11 11.01 17.31
C LEU A 171 -10.29 11.56 16.50
N LYS A 172 -11.53 11.13 16.78
CA LYS A 172 -12.75 11.75 16.21
C LYS A 172 -13.00 13.13 16.79
N THR A 173 -12.84 13.29 18.11
CA THR A 173 -13.06 14.57 18.80
C THR A 173 -12.09 15.65 18.32
N ASN A 174 -10.81 15.29 18.15
CA ASN A 174 -9.79 16.24 17.67
C ASN A 174 -10.05 16.75 16.25
N LYS A 175 -10.76 15.98 15.40
CA LYS A 175 -11.11 16.41 14.05
C LYS A 175 -12.30 17.36 13.96
N ASN A 176 -13.18 17.36 14.96
CA ASN A 176 -14.37 18.22 14.97
C ASN A 176 -14.08 19.60 15.60
N GLY A 177 -12.87 19.82 16.13
CA GLY A 177 -12.43 21.06 16.75
C GLY A 177 -11.45 21.90 15.91
N GLU A 178 -11.08 21.43 14.71
CA GLU A 178 -10.32 22.16 13.68
C GLU A 178 -11.26 22.63 12.56
#